data_AF-A0A7M7QP31-F1
#
_entry.id   AF-A0A7M7QP31-F1
#
_cell.length_a   1.000
_cell.length_b   1.000
_cell.length_c   1.000
_cell.angle_alpha   90.00
_cell.angle_beta   90.00
_cell.angle_gamma   90.00
#
_symmetry.space_group_name_H-M   'P 1'
#
loop_
_entity.id
_entity.type
_entity.pdbx_description
1 polymer ?
#
loop_
_entity_poly.entity_id
_entity_poly.type
_entity_poly.pdbx_seq_one_letter_code
_entity_poly.pdbx_strand_id
1 'polypeptide(L)'
;MQLFWLSPFILFPLYKKPKIGLTILGSLIVASATVTAAIVGYNQYSAIYFTRELNMTHFLESFKDVYIMPYTRASAYLLGILFGYKMTNKEKISKEMLYFGWVLSFVAFTFCIIGTKSFTDESYVYNPVWEIIFAAIARPIWASGVCWIIYASSDDFARPIVSLLSWKYFLPLSRMSYCVYLLHTVFPLWEVSVSRTPRYFHEYYIFHSYLSNLMISIVISFFYSVMFEVPIRILEDIIFSEKNKFTVQDINKIK
;
A
#
# COMPACT_ATOMS: atom_id res chain seq x y z
N MET A 1 0.58 -6.22 9.05
CA MET A 1 1.32 -6.28 10.33
C MET A 1 2.06 -7.60 10.56
N GLN A 2 1.57 -8.77 10.12
CA GLN A 2 2.24 -10.06 10.34
C GLN A 2 3.64 -10.17 9.71
N LEU A 3 3.85 -9.60 8.51
CA LEU A 3 5.15 -9.63 7.82
C LEU A 3 6.26 -8.86 8.55
N PHE A 4 5.91 -7.95 9.48
CA PHE A 4 6.91 -7.21 10.26
C PHE A 4 7.76 -8.14 11.13
N TRP A 5 7.16 -9.21 11.65
CA TRP A 5 7.86 -10.24 12.42
C TRP A 5 8.91 -11.00 11.60
N LEU A 6 8.74 -11.07 10.27
CA LEU A 6 9.71 -11.69 9.36
C LEU A 6 10.89 -10.76 9.03
N SER A 7 10.78 -9.46 9.32
CA SER A 7 11.81 -8.49 8.95
C SER A 7 13.21 -8.79 9.51
N PRO A 8 13.40 -9.22 10.78
CA PRO A 8 14.75 -9.47 11.30
C PRO A 8 15.44 -10.62 10.57
N PHE A 9 14.67 -11.65 10.19
CA PHE A 9 15.18 -12.81 9.46
C PHE A 9 15.61 -12.47 8.03
N ILE A 10 15.00 -11.46 7.41
CA ILE A 10 15.36 -10.98 6.08
C ILE A 10 16.53 -10.00 6.15
N LEU A 11 16.49 -9.08 7.13
CA LEU A 11 17.49 -8.03 7.30
C LEU A 11 18.84 -8.56 7.80
N PHE A 12 18.86 -9.60 8.63
CA PHE A 12 20.11 -10.13 9.18
C PHE A 12 21.06 -10.72 8.11
N PRO A 13 20.61 -11.60 7.19
CA PRO A 13 21.42 -12.02 6.04
C PRO A 13 21.81 -10.86 5.13
N LEU A 14 20.92 -9.89 4.93
CA LEU A 14 21.16 -8.72 4.09
C LEU A 14 22.26 -7.82 4.65
N TYR A 15 22.33 -7.67 5.97
CA TYR A 15 23.39 -6.94 6.67
C TYR A 15 24.73 -7.67 6.61
N LYS A 16 24.76 -8.99 6.86
CA LYS A 16 26.02 -9.76 6.90
C LYS A 16 26.60 -10.08 5.52
N LYS A 17 25.75 -10.50 4.58
CA LYS A 17 26.15 -10.94 3.23
C LYS A 17 25.14 -10.41 2.20
N PRO A 18 25.34 -9.19 1.69
CA PRO A 18 24.31 -8.49 0.91
C PRO A 18 23.91 -9.22 -0.37
N LYS A 19 24.87 -9.87 -1.06
CA LYS A 19 24.56 -10.69 -2.25
C LYS A 19 23.57 -11.81 -1.94
N ILE A 20 23.78 -12.53 -0.83
CA ILE A 20 22.90 -13.64 -0.41
C ILE A 20 21.56 -13.07 0.04
N GLY A 21 21.56 -12.01 0.84
CA GLY A 21 20.32 -11.35 1.28
C GLY A 21 19.46 -10.86 0.11
N LEU A 22 20.08 -10.26 -0.91
CA LEU A 22 19.39 -9.81 -2.12
C LEU A 22 18.83 -10.98 -2.93
N THR A 23 19.56 -12.10 -3.04
CA THR A 23 19.03 -13.31 -3.71
C THR A 23 17.84 -13.91 -2.96
N ILE A 24 17.90 -13.96 -1.62
CA ILE A 24 16.79 -14.43 -0.78
C ILE A 24 15.58 -13.52 -0.99
N LEU A 25 15.77 -12.20 -0.90
CA LEU A 25 14.70 -11.21 -1.06
C LEU A 25 14.06 -11.33 -2.45
N GLY A 26 14.86 -11.39 -3.52
CA GLY A 26 14.37 -11.60 -4.88
C GLY A 26 13.59 -12.91 -5.03
N SER A 27 14.10 -14.00 -4.47
CA SER A 27 13.41 -15.30 -4.52
C SER A 27 12.07 -15.27 -3.77
N LEU A 28 11.97 -14.56 -2.65
CA LEU A 28 10.73 -14.42 -1.89
C LEU A 28 9.69 -13.55 -2.62
N ILE A 29 10.12 -12.51 -3.34
CA ILE A 29 9.23 -11.71 -4.20
C ILE A 29 8.64 -12.60 -5.30
N VAL A 30 9.49 -13.37 -6.00
CA VAL A 30 9.05 -14.28 -7.06
C VAL A 30 8.14 -15.35 -6.48
N ALA A 31 8.49 -15.96 -5.35
CA ALA A 31 7.66 -16.97 -4.69
C ALA A 31 6.28 -16.40 -4.31
N SER A 32 6.21 -15.18 -3.77
CA SER A 32 4.94 -14.50 -3.44
C SER A 32 4.06 -14.29 -4.69
N ALA A 33 4.66 -13.88 -5.80
CA ALA A 33 3.96 -13.71 -7.08
C ALA A 33 3.49 -15.07 -7.65
N THR A 34 4.34 -16.09 -7.63
CA THR A 34 4.01 -17.44 -8.10
C THR A 34 2.91 -18.10 -7.27
N VAL A 35 2.93 -17.95 -5.94
CA VAL A 35 1.86 -18.46 -5.07
C VAL A 35 0.54 -17.76 -5.39
N THR A 36 0.57 -16.45 -5.64
CA THR A 36 -0.63 -15.71 -6.06
C THR A 36 -1.15 -16.23 -7.41
N ALA A 37 -0.26 -16.44 -8.39
CA ALA A 37 -0.59 -17.01 -9.69
C ALA A 37 -1.23 -18.40 -9.56
N ALA A 38 -0.66 -19.26 -8.71
CA ALA A 38 -1.14 -20.63 -8.49
C ALA A 38 -2.54 -20.66 -7.87
N ILE A 39 -2.80 -19.83 -6.86
CA ILE A 39 -4.12 -19.76 -6.20
C ILE A 39 -5.19 -19.25 -7.16
N VAL A 40 -4.87 -18.19 -7.90
CA VAL A 40 -5.80 -17.61 -8.88
C VAL A 40 -6.08 -18.60 -10.01
N GLY A 41 -5.06 -19.28 -10.52
CA GLY A 41 -5.21 -20.25 -11.60
C GLY A 41 -5.92 -21.54 -11.18
N TYR A 42 -5.67 -22.03 -9.97
CA TYR A 42 -6.31 -23.25 -9.49
C TYR A 42 -7.80 -23.05 -9.18
N ASN A 43 -8.14 -21.95 -8.49
CA ASN A 43 -9.53 -21.67 -8.09
C ASN A 43 -10.33 -20.87 -9.13
N GLN A 44 -9.70 -20.49 -10.25
CA GLN A 44 -10.29 -19.65 -11.30
C GLN A 44 -10.84 -18.33 -10.73
N TYR A 45 -10.17 -17.77 -9.73
CA TYR A 45 -10.52 -16.45 -9.20
C TYR A 45 -10.25 -15.37 -10.24
N SER A 46 -10.95 -14.25 -10.15
CA SER A 46 -10.53 -13.05 -10.87
C SER A 46 -9.36 -12.36 -10.18
N ALA A 47 -8.54 -11.69 -10.98
CA ALA A 47 -7.39 -10.92 -10.57
C ALA A 47 -7.75 -9.66 -9.78
N ILE A 48 -8.98 -9.16 -9.91
CA ILE A 48 -9.50 -8.01 -9.19
C ILE A 48 -10.61 -8.41 -8.22
N TYR A 49 -10.78 -7.64 -7.14
CA TYR A 49 -11.79 -7.94 -6.11
C TYR A 49 -13.18 -7.48 -6.49
N PHE A 50 -13.27 -6.31 -7.15
CA PHE A 50 -14.55 -5.76 -7.61
C PHE A 50 -14.76 -6.16 -9.07
N THR A 51 -15.17 -7.41 -9.28
CA THR A 51 -15.63 -7.91 -10.57
C THR A 51 -17.14 -7.81 -10.71
N ARG A 52 -17.62 -8.11 -11.92
CA ARG A 52 -19.05 -8.37 -12.17
C ARG A 52 -19.49 -9.76 -11.67
N GLU A 53 -18.70 -10.42 -10.85
CA GLU A 53 -18.97 -11.79 -10.39
C GLU A 53 -20.15 -11.79 -9.43
N LEU A 54 -21.30 -12.29 -9.91
CA LEU A 54 -22.55 -12.33 -9.15
C LEU A 54 -22.53 -13.42 -8.07
N ASN A 55 -21.54 -14.32 -8.10
CA ASN A 55 -21.41 -15.39 -7.14
C ASN A 55 -20.71 -14.91 -5.86
N MET A 56 -21.53 -14.56 -4.86
CA MET A 56 -21.04 -14.06 -3.58
C MET A 56 -20.12 -15.06 -2.85
N THR A 57 -20.32 -16.38 -3.02
CA THR A 57 -19.45 -17.37 -2.36
C THR A 57 -18.04 -17.32 -2.93
N HIS A 58 -17.92 -17.27 -4.25
CA HIS A 58 -16.64 -17.21 -4.95
C HIS A 58 -15.89 -15.90 -4.67
N PHE A 59 -16.62 -14.78 -4.56
CA PHE A 59 -16.07 -13.51 -4.09
C PHE A 59 -15.48 -13.63 -2.67
N LEU A 60 -16.23 -14.22 -1.72
CA LEU A 60 -15.78 -14.38 -0.34
C LEU A 60 -14.56 -15.31 -0.22
N GLU A 61 -14.52 -16.38 -1.01
CA GLU A 61 -13.39 -17.30 -1.11
C GLU A 61 -12.14 -16.61 -1.69
N SER A 62 -12.28 -15.87 -2.80
CA SER A 62 -11.20 -15.07 -3.37
C SER A 62 -10.68 -14.01 -2.39
N PHE A 63 -11.58 -13.34 -1.67
CA PHE A 63 -11.20 -12.40 -0.63
C PHE A 63 -10.41 -13.09 0.49
N LYS A 64 -10.87 -14.24 0.96
CA LYS A 64 -10.18 -15.01 2.00
C LYS A 64 -8.81 -15.49 1.55
N ASP A 65 -8.72 -16.12 0.38
CA ASP A 65 -7.51 -16.83 -0.07
C ASP A 65 -6.47 -15.90 -0.71
N VAL A 66 -6.91 -14.79 -1.30
CA VAL A 66 -6.04 -13.87 -2.04
C VAL A 66 -5.90 -12.52 -1.34
N TYR A 67 -6.96 -11.94 -0.76
CA TYR A 67 -6.88 -10.61 -0.12
C TYR A 67 -6.29 -10.67 1.29
N ILE A 68 -6.88 -11.49 2.15
CA ILE A 68 -6.54 -11.53 3.59
C ILE A 68 -5.16 -12.17 3.81
N MET A 69 -4.80 -13.15 2.97
CA MET A 69 -3.57 -13.92 3.15
C MET A 69 -2.31 -13.06 2.98
N PRO A 70 -1.38 -13.07 3.94
CA PRO A 70 -0.21 -12.20 3.92
C PRO A 70 0.80 -12.59 2.83
N TYR A 71 0.89 -13.87 2.46
CA TYR A 71 1.89 -14.38 1.53
C TYR A 71 1.63 -13.96 0.07
N THR A 72 0.37 -13.73 -0.32
CA THR A 72 0.02 -13.19 -1.65
C THR A 72 0.27 -11.68 -1.76
N ARG A 73 0.51 -11.03 -0.62
CA ARG A 73 0.75 -9.58 -0.48
C ARG A 73 2.19 -9.25 -0.11
N ALA A 74 3.01 -10.27 0.17
CA ALA A 74 4.37 -10.10 0.67
C ALA A 74 5.29 -9.38 -0.33
N SER A 75 5.08 -9.53 -1.63
CA SER A 75 5.89 -8.89 -2.67
C SER A 75 6.03 -7.37 -2.50
N ALA A 76 4.95 -6.66 -2.18
CA ALA A 76 4.97 -5.22 -1.95
C ALA A 76 5.79 -4.84 -0.70
N TYR A 77 5.68 -5.62 0.37
CA TYR A 77 6.45 -5.42 1.59
C TYR A 77 7.95 -5.66 1.37
N LEU A 78 8.30 -6.73 0.66
CA LEU A 78 9.68 -7.09 0.33
C LEU A 78 10.34 -6.06 -0.60
N LEU A 79 9.60 -5.52 -1.57
CA LEU A 79 10.06 -4.40 -2.40
C LEU A 79 10.37 -3.16 -1.55
N GLY A 80 9.55 -2.87 -0.54
CA GLY A 80 9.84 -1.81 0.43
C GLY A 80 11.18 -2.02 1.16
N ILE A 81 11.46 -3.26 1.61
CA ILE A 81 12.76 -3.61 2.23
C ILE A 81 13.91 -3.41 1.24
N LEU A 82 13.75 -3.85 -0.01
CA LEU A 82 14.77 -3.74 -1.05
C LEU A 82 15.16 -2.27 -1.31
N PHE A 83 14.18 -1.40 -1.52
CA PHE A 83 14.42 0.02 -1.76
C PHE A 83 14.91 0.74 -0.49
N GLY A 84 14.43 0.36 0.69
CA GLY A 84 14.95 0.85 1.97
C GLY A 84 16.44 0.52 2.18
N TYR A 85 16.86 -0.69 1.79
CA TYR A 85 18.27 -1.09 1.80
C TYR A 85 19.12 -0.24 0.86
N LYS A 86 18.67 -0.02 -0.39
CA LYS A 86 19.35 0.87 -1.35
C LYS A 86 19.47 2.30 -0.84
N MET A 87 18.42 2.81 -0.19
CA MET A 87 18.42 4.15 0.41
C MET A 87 19.44 4.27 1.54
N THR A 88 19.58 3.24 2.38
CA THR A 88 20.54 3.21 3.50
C THR A 88 21.98 3.20 3.02
N ASN A 89 22.27 2.52 1.90
CA ASN A 89 23.59 2.48 1.29
C ASN A 89 23.98 3.78 0.55
N LYS A 90 23.08 4.77 0.45
CA LYS A 90 23.31 6.05 -0.24
C LYS A 90 23.88 5.86 -1.65
N GLU A 91 23.37 4.87 -2.38
CA GLU A 91 23.73 4.66 -3.78
C GLU A 91 23.36 5.91 -4.59
N LYS A 92 24.35 6.51 -5.27
CA LYS A 92 24.12 7.68 -6.12
C LYS A 92 23.32 7.26 -7.35
N ILE A 93 22.23 7.98 -7.61
CA ILE A 93 21.38 7.76 -8.78
C ILE A 93 21.94 8.59 -9.93
N SER A 94 22.17 7.99 -11.10
CA SER A 94 22.50 8.76 -12.30
C SER A 94 21.26 9.48 -12.83
N LYS A 95 21.43 10.61 -13.52
CA LYS A 95 20.29 11.33 -14.13
C LYS A 95 19.50 10.44 -15.09
N GLU A 96 20.19 9.59 -15.84
CA GLU A 96 19.58 8.62 -16.77
C GLU A 96 18.69 7.62 -16.02
N MET A 97 19.19 7.05 -14.93
CA MET A 97 18.43 6.13 -14.10
C MET A 97 17.23 6.82 -13.45
N LEU A 98 17.39 8.11 -13.10
CA LEU A 98 16.31 8.93 -12.56
C LEU A 98 15.15 9.06 -13.56
N TYR A 99 15.44 9.52 -14.79
CA TYR A 99 14.44 9.65 -15.86
C TYR A 99 13.81 8.31 -16.22
N PHE A 100 14.64 7.27 -16.36
CA PHE A 100 14.14 5.93 -16.70
C PHE A 100 13.16 5.41 -15.64
N GLY A 101 13.50 5.56 -14.36
CA GLY A 101 12.60 5.11 -13.30
C GLY A 101 11.31 5.94 -13.21
N TRP A 102 11.33 7.25 -13.50
CA TRP A 102 10.09 8.04 -13.58
C TRP A 102 9.16 7.55 -14.69
N VAL A 103 9.71 7.30 -15.88
CA VAL A 103 8.96 6.74 -17.01
C VAL A 103 8.44 5.35 -16.63
N LEU A 104 9.27 4.51 -16.01
CA LEU A 104 8.89 3.16 -15.59
C LEU A 104 7.77 3.19 -14.53
N SER A 105 7.81 4.10 -13.56
CA SER A 105 6.73 4.27 -12.58
C SER A 105 5.43 4.71 -13.26
N PHE A 106 5.49 5.65 -14.20
CA PHE A 106 4.31 6.08 -14.93
C PHE A 106 3.69 4.92 -15.73
N VAL A 107 4.52 4.18 -16.48
CA VAL A 107 4.09 2.99 -17.23
C VAL A 107 3.52 1.93 -16.28
N ALA A 108 4.14 1.70 -15.12
CA ALA A 108 3.66 0.75 -14.11
C ALA A 108 2.26 1.10 -13.61
N PHE A 109 2.01 2.38 -13.27
CA PHE A 109 0.68 2.82 -12.82
C PHE A 109 -0.35 2.74 -13.94
N THR A 110 -0.01 3.21 -15.14
CA THR A 110 -0.90 3.14 -16.30
C THR A 110 -1.25 1.69 -16.64
N PHE A 111 -0.28 0.78 -16.62
CA PHE A 111 -0.50 -0.66 -16.83
C PHE A 111 -1.49 -1.22 -15.80
N CYS A 112 -1.31 -0.91 -14.51
CA CYS A 112 -2.21 -1.39 -13.47
C CYS A 112 -3.63 -0.82 -13.61
N ILE A 113 -3.77 0.47 -13.96
CA ILE A 113 -5.07 1.13 -14.13
C ILE A 113 -5.81 0.55 -15.35
N ILE A 114 -5.14 0.49 -16.51
CA ILE A 114 -5.74 -0.05 -17.75
C ILE A 114 -6.04 -1.53 -17.59
N GLY A 115 -5.12 -2.30 -17.00
CA GLY A 115 -5.35 -3.71 -16.72
C GLY A 115 -6.56 -3.92 -15.82
N THR A 116 -6.68 -3.17 -14.72
CA THR A 116 -7.86 -3.22 -13.84
C THR A 116 -9.14 -2.88 -14.61
N LYS A 117 -9.13 -1.83 -15.44
CA LYS A 117 -10.27 -1.45 -16.28
C LYS A 117 -10.69 -2.57 -17.22
N SER A 118 -9.74 -3.33 -17.78
CA SER A 118 -10.04 -4.41 -18.73
C SER A 118 -10.95 -5.50 -18.14
N PHE A 119 -10.79 -5.81 -16.85
CA PHE A 119 -11.62 -6.81 -16.15
C PHE A 119 -13.02 -6.30 -15.79
N THR A 120 -13.25 -4.99 -15.83
CA THR A 120 -14.54 -4.36 -15.53
C THR A 120 -15.35 -4.05 -16.79
N ASP A 121 -14.74 -4.16 -17.97
CA ASP A 121 -15.41 -3.93 -19.26
C ASP A 121 -16.55 -4.93 -19.48
N GLU A 122 -17.67 -4.48 -20.06
CA GLU A 122 -18.81 -5.34 -20.30
C GLU A 122 -18.53 -6.43 -21.33
N SER A 123 -17.62 -6.16 -22.25
CA SER A 123 -17.21 -7.06 -23.33
C SER A 123 -16.16 -8.09 -22.91
N TYR A 124 -15.65 -8.00 -21.68
CA TYR A 124 -14.58 -8.87 -21.22
C TYR A 124 -15.08 -10.30 -20.97
N VAL A 125 -14.41 -11.25 -21.63
CA VAL A 125 -14.60 -12.68 -21.41
C VAL A 125 -13.44 -13.19 -20.57
N TYR A 126 -13.73 -13.95 -19.51
CA TYR A 126 -12.75 -14.50 -18.61
C TYR A 126 -11.63 -15.22 -19.38
N ASN A 127 -10.40 -14.72 -19.23
CA ASN A 127 -9.21 -15.32 -19.81
C ASN A 127 -8.27 -15.78 -18.69
N PRO A 128 -8.14 -17.09 -18.44
CA PRO A 128 -7.38 -17.60 -17.30
C PRO A 128 -5.91 -17.15 -17.34
N VAL A 129 -5.31 -17.07 -18.53
CA VAL A 129 -3.90 -16.66 -18.67
C VAL A 129 -3.73 -15.20 -18.25
N TRP A 130 -4.65 -14.32 -18.67
CA TRP A 130 -4.59 -12.90 -18.33
C TRP A 130 -4.83 -12.66 -16.84
N GLU A 131 -5.81 -13.35 -16.25
CA GLU A 131 -6.15 -13.26 -14.82
C GLU A 131 -4.97 -13.68 -13.93
N ILE A 132 -4.37 -14.83 -14.25
CA ILE A 132 -3.23 -15.39 -13.50
C ILE A 132 -2.03 -14.44 -13.57
N ILE A 133 -1.67 -14.00 -14.78
CA ILE A 133 -0.52 -13.12 -14.99
C ILE A 133 -0.74 -11.80 -14.27
N PHE A 134 -1.89 -11.15 -14.50
CA PHE A 134 -2.18 -9.85 -13.92
C PHE A 134 -2.22 -9.91 -12.39
N ALA A 135 -2.86 -10.92 -11.80
CA ALA A 135 -2.91 -11.08 -10.34
C ALA A 135 -1.52 -11.21 -9.71
N ALA A 136 -0.60 -11.89 -10.40
CA ALA A 136 0.77 -12.11 -9.92
C ALA A 136 1.63 -10.85 -10.00
N ILE A 137 1.52 -10.07 -11.09
CA ILE A 137 2.45 -8.97 -11.37
C ILE A 137 1.91 -7.58 -11.01
N ALA A 138 0.60 -7.36 -11.00
CA ALA A 138 0.04 -6.03 -10.81
C ALA A 138 0.46 -5.40 -9.47
N ARG A 139 0.44 -6.19 -8.38
CA ARG A 139 0.86 -5.72 -7.04
C ARG A 139 2.35 -5.36 -6.97
N PRO A 140 3.29 -6.24 -7.36
CA PRO A 140 4.71 -5.87 -7.32
C PRO A 140 5.04 -4.73 -8.29
N ILE A 141 4.39 -4.65 -9.46
CA ILE A 141 4.58 -3.54 -10.40
C ILE A 141 4.13 -2.21 -9.76
N TRP A 142 2.91 -2.16 -9.22
CA TRP A 142 2.42 -0.98 -8.50
C TRP A 142 3.34 -0.58 -7.34
N ALA A 143 3.71 -1.55 -6.50
CA ALA A 143 4.58 -1.32 -5.36
C ALA A 143 5.97 -0.82 -5.78
N SER A 144 6.53 -1.33 -6.88
CA SER A 144 7.81 -0.86 -7.42
C SER A 144 7.74 0.59 -7.88
N GLY A 145 6.62 0.99 -8.51
CA GLY A 145 6.39 2.38 -8.92
C GLY A 145 6.35 3.34 -7.74
N VAL A 146 5.65 2.95 -6.65
CA VAL A 146 5.60 3.73 -5.40
C VAL A 146 6.97 3.77 -4.71
N CYS A 147 7.66 2.62 -4.60
CA CYS A 147 8.98 2.56 -3.98
C CYS A 147 10.01 3.42 -4.73
N TRP A 148 9.91 3.47 -6.06
CA TRP A 148 10.73 4.34 -6.88
C TRP A 148 10.49 5.82 -6.57
N ILE A 149 9.22 6.25 -6.45
CA ILE A 149 8.90 7.64 -6.08
C ILE A 149 9.54 8.01 -4.74
N ILE A 150 9.43 7.12 -3.74
CA ILE A 150 10.02 7.32 -2.41
C ILE A 150 11.56 7.40 -2.51
N TYR A 151 12.17 6.47 -3.24
CA TYR A 151 13.62 6.42 -3.40
C TYR A 151 14.17 7.63 -4.16
N ALA A 152 13.54 8.02 -5.27
CA ALA A 152 13.89 9.23 -6.02
C ALA A 152 13.72 10.51 -5.18
N SER A 153 12.73 10.53 -4.28
CA SER A 153 12.49 11.66 -3.36
C SER A 153 13.58 11.84 -2.31
N SER A 154 14.44 10.84 -2.10
CA SER A 154 15.60 10.96 -1.21
C SER A 154 16.80 11.68 -1.84
N ASP A 155 16.76 11.90 -3.16
CA ASP A 155 17.84 12.50 -3.94
C ASP A 155 17.56 13.96 -4.31
N ASP A 156 18.62 14.75 -4.48
CA ASP A 156 18.54 16.20 -4.68
C ASP A 156 17.85 16.60 -5.99
N PHE A 157 17.79 15.71 -6.99
CA PHE A 157 17.20 16.00 -8.29
C PHE A 157 15.66 15.98 -8.31
N ALA A 158 15.00 15.38 -7.31
CA ALA A 158 13.53 15.26 -7.26
C ALA A 158 12.82 16.41 -6.51
N ARG A 159 13.52 17.54 -6.24
CA ARG A 159 13.04 18.68 -5.44
C ARG A 159 11.61 19.15 -5.73
N PRO A 160 11.11 19.26 -6.98
CA PRO A 160 9.74 19.70 -7.23
C PRO A 160 8.70 18.75 -6.63
N ILE A 161 8.92 17.44 -6.78
CA ILE A 161 8.00 16.40 -6.28
C ILE A 161 8.10 16.30 -4.77
N VAL A 162 9.32 16.38 -4.22
CA VAL A 162 9.55 16.42 -2.77
C VAL A 162 8.85 17.63 -2.15
N SER A 163 8.88 18.80 -2.78
CA SER A 163 8.21 19.99 -2.28
C SER A 163 6.69 19.83 -2.25
N LEU A 164 6.11 19.15 -3.24
CA LEU A 164 4.68 18.87 -3.28
C LEU A 164 4.29 17.81 -2.23
N LEU A 165 5.07 16.73 -2.09
CA LEU A 165 4.83 15.69 -1.09
C LEU A 165 5.04 16.18 0.35
N SER A 166 5.96 17.12 0.55
CA SER A 166 6.28 17.69 1.88
C SER A 166 5.37 18.86 2.25
N TRP A 167 4.25 19.05 1.54
CA TRP A 167 3.36 20.17 1.79
C TRP A 167 2.64 20.02 3.13
N LYS A 168 2.60 21.12 3.91
CA LYS A 168 2.07 21.12 5.29
C LYS A 168 0.61 20.66 5.40
N TYR A 169 -0.20 20.83 4.36
CA TYR A 169 -1.60 20.38 4.36
C TYR A 169 -1.75 18.85 4.32
N PHE A 170 -0.74 18.12 3.84
CA PHE A 170 -0.75 16.66 3.89
C PHE A 170 -0.35 16.10 5.27
N LEU A 171 0.18 16.93 6.17
CA LEU A 171 0.60 16.49 7.49
C LEU A 171 -0.54 15.91 8.36
N PRO A 172 -1.71 16.59 8.52
CA PRO A 172 -2.82 16.00 9.27
C PRO A 172 -3.34 14.71 8.62
N LEU A 173 -3.43 14.69 7.29
CA LEU A 173 -3.90 13.53 6.54
C LEU A 173 -2.95 12.33 6.68
N SER A 174 -1.63 12.58 6.67
CA SER A 174 -0.60 11.56 6.88
C SER A 174 -0.70 10.95 8.27
N ARG A 175 -0.93 11.76 9.31
CA ARG A 175 -1.09 11.27 10.70
C ARG A 175 -2.33 10.39 10.87
N MET A 176 -3.42 10.71 10.16
CA MET A 176 -4.68 9.95 10.22
C MET A 176 -4.75 8.79 9.22
N SER A 177 -3.75 8.61 8.37
CA SER A 177 -3.78 7.64 7.26
C SER A 177 -4.06 6.21 7.73
N TYR A 178 -3.57 5.84 8.92
CA TYR A 178 -3.86 4.53 9.52
C TYR A 178 -5.34 4.36 9.89
N CYS A 179 -5.95 5.36 10.55
CA CYS A 179 -7.39 5.33 10.85
C CYS A 179 -8.24 5.31 9.58
N VAL A 180 -7.86 6.11 8.58
CA VAL A 180 -8.52 6.09 7.26
C VAL A 180 -8.43 4.69 6.65
N TYR A 181 -7.26 4.07 6.66
CA TYR A 181 -7.09 2.71 6.16
C TYR A 181 -8.00 1.69 6.88
N LEU A 182 -8.18 1.80 8.20
CA LEU A 182 -9.06 0.88 8.93
C LEU A 182 -10.54 1.08 8.62
N LEU A 183 -10.98 2.33 8.44
CA LEU A 183 -12.41 2.67 8.37
C LEU A 183 -12.93 2.80 6.94
N HIS A 184 -12.06 3.01 5.94
CA HIS A 184 -12.51 3.31 4.58
C HIS A 184 -13.39 2.22 3.96
N THR A 185 -13.22 0.95 4.32
CA THR A 185 -14.02 -0.15 3.76
C THR A 185 -15.44 -0.18 4.32
N VAL A 186 -15.68 0.39 5.50
CA VAL A 186 -16.98 0.32 6.18
C VAL A 186 -18.06 1.04 5.38
N PHE A 187 -17.75 2.22 4.84
CA PHE A 187 -18.75 3.07 4.17
C PHE A 187 -19.20 2.52 2.81
N PRO A 188 -18.30 2.08 1.89
CA PRO A 188 -18.73 1.42 0.66
C PRO A 188 -19.53 0.14 0.93
N LEU A 189 -19.15 -0.66 1.93
CA LEU A 189 -19.91 -1.87 2.30
C LEU A 189 -21.29 -1.53 2.84
N TRP A 190 -21.39 -0.50 3.69
CA TRP A 190 -22.67 0.02 4.18
C TRP A 190 -23.55 0.49 3.02
N GLU A 191 -22.98 1.27 2.10
CA GLU A 191 -23.67 1.81 0.94
C GLU A 191 -24.27 0.70 0.07
N VAL A 192 -23.50 -0.36 -0.19
CA VAL A 192 -23.96 -1.55 -0.91
C VAL A 192 -25.04 -2.30 -0.12
N SER A 193 -24.88 -2.44 1.20
CA SER A 193 -25.81 -3.19 2.06
C SER A 193 -27.20 -2.55 2.17
N VAL A 194 -27.28 -1.23 2.13
CA VAL A 194 -28.55 -0.48 2.20
C VAL A 194 -29.18 -0.32 0.83
N SER A 195 -28.41 -0.47 -0.26
CA SER A 195 -28.92 -0.33 -1.62
C SER A 195 -29.98 -1.40 -1.93
N ARG A 196 -31.20 -0.97 -2.27
CA ARG A 196 -32.32 -1.86 -2.64
C ARG A 196 -32.63 -1.86 -4.13
N THR A 197 -32.03 -0.94 -4.88
CA THR A 197 -32.24 -0.79 -6.32
C THR A 197 -30.90 -0.78 -7.06
N PRO A 198 -30.86 -1.29 -8.31
CA PRO A 198 -29.70 -1.16 -9.16
C PRO A 198 -29.42 0.32 -9.45
N ARG A 199 -28.14 0.68 -9.49
CA ARG A 199 -27.70 2.04 -9.84
C ARG A 199 -27.33 2.12 -11.30
N TYR A 200 -27.57 3.27 -11.92
CA TYR A 200 -27.10 3.52 -13.26
C TYR A 200 -25.57 3.54 -13.30
N PHE A 201 -25.00 2.74 -14.20
CA PHE A 201 -23.58 2.73 -14.45
C PHE A 201 -23.20 3.96 -15.27
N HIS A 202 -22.89 5.05 -14.59
CA HIS A 202 -22.45 6.30 -15.19
C HIS A 202 -21.25 6.85 -14.42
N GLU A 203 -20.26 7.36 -15.13
CA GLU A 203 -18.99 7.85 -14.55
C GLU A 203 -19.23 8.88 -13.44
N TYR A 204 -20.21 9.77 -13.64
CA TYR A 204 -20.67 10.73 -12.64
C TYR A 204 -21.04 10.08 -11.29
N TYR A 205 -21.84 9.00 -11.29
CA TYR A 205 -22.27 8.35 -10.05
C TYR A 205 -21.10 7.64 -9.35
N ILE A 206 -20.18 7.05 -10.12
CA ILE A 206 -18.97 6.40 -9.59
C ILE A 206 -18.08 7.45 -8.93
N PHE A 207 -17.82 8.57 -9.62
CA PHE A 207 -17.00 9.66 -9.09
C PHE A 207 -17.63 10.30 -7.85
N HIS A 208 -18.94 10.52 -7.87
CA HIS A 208 -19.69 11.06 -6.74
C HIS A 208 -19.64 10.14 -5.52
N SER A 209 -19.90 8.84 -5.70
CA SER A 209 -19.82 7.84 -4.62
C SER A 209 -18.40 7.74 -4.06
N TYR A 210 -17.37 7.73 -4.92
CA TYR A 210 -15.98 7.75 -4.49
C TYR A 210 -15.67 8.97 -3.61
N LEU A 211 -16.01 10.17 -4.09
CA LEU A 211 -15.73 11.41 -3.35
C LEU A 211 -16.49 11.46 -2.02
N SER A 212 -17.77 11.05 -2.02
CA SER A 212 -18.59 10.97 -0.82
C SER A 212 -17.97 10.02 0.22
N ASN A 213 -17.66 8.78 -0.19
CA ASN A 213 -17.04 7.79 0.69
C ASN A 213 -15.67 8.25 1.21
N LEU A 214 -14.85 8.90 0.37
CA LEU A 214 -13.56 9.44 0.78
C LEU A 214 -13.72 10.53 1.85
N MET A 215 -14.62 11.49 1.65
CA MET A 215 -14.84 12.58 2.60
C MET A 215 -15.37 12.06 3.93
N ILE A 216 -16.36 11.16 3.90
CA ILE A 216 -16.90 10.53 5.13
C ILE A 216 -15.80 9.76 5.86
N SER A 217 -15.00 8.98 5.13
CA SER A 217 -13.89 8.22 5.71
C SER A 217 -12.88 9.12 6.42
N ILE A 218 -12.50 10.25 5.81
CA ILE A 218 -11.57 11.20 6.41
C ILE A 218 -12.16 11.82 7.69
N VAL A 219 -13.42 12.26 7.65
CA VAL A 219 -14.08 12.90 8.79
C VAL A 219 -14.24 11.93 9.96
N ILE A 220 -14.74 10.71 9.73
CA ILE A 220 -14.91 9.73 10.81
C ILE A 220 -13.56 9.26 11.36
N SER A 221 -12.56 9.11 10.48
CA SER A 221 -11.20 8.76 10.91
C SER A 221 -10.55 9.83 11.78
N PHE A 222 -10.92 11.11 11.60
CA PHE A 222 -10.46 12.19 12.47
C PHE A 222 -10.94 11.97 13.90
N PHE A 223 -12.24 11.80 14.08
CA PHE A 223 -12.83 11.55 15.40
C PHE A 223 -12.28 10.25 16.01
N TYR A 224 -12.16 9.19 15.21
CA TYR A 224 -11.60 7.93 15.68
C TYR A 224 -10.15 8.06 16.15
N SER A 225 -9.30 8.79 15.40
CA SER A 225 -7.91 9.04 15.79
C SER A 225 -7.83 9.83 17.11
N VAL A 226 -8.65 10.87 17.28
CA VAL A 226 -8.69 11.67 18.51
C VAL A 226 -9.20 10.87 19.72
N MET A 227 -10.17 9.97 19.54
CA MET A 227 -10.75 9.19 20.63
C MET A 227 -9.89 8.00 21.05
N PHE A 228 -9.19 7.35 20.12
CA PHE A 228 -8.49 6.10 20.40
C PHE A 228 -6.98 6.19 20.16
N GLU A 229 -6.55 6.65 18.99
CA GLU A 229 -5.13 6.64 18.61
C GLU A 229 -4.31 7.64 19.44
N VAL A 230 -4.79 8.87 19.62
CA VAL A 230 -4.08 9.92 20.35
C VAL A 230 -3.95 9.58 21.84
N PRO A 231 -5.00 9.15 22.56
CA PRO A 231 -4.87 8.76 23.97
C PRO A 231 -3.94 7.57 24.17
N ILE A 232 -4.00 6.56 23.30
CA ILE A 232 -3.10 5.39 23.38
C ILE A 232 -1.65 5.82 23.15
N ARG A 233 -1.40 6.69 22.17
CA ARG A 233 -0.06 7.22 21.90
C ARG A 233 0.49 8.02 23.09
N ILE A 234 -0.35 8.84 23.73
CA ILE A 234 0.04 9.57 24.94
C ILE A 234 0.32 8.61 26.10
N LEU A 235 -0.48 7.54 26.26
CA LEU A 235 -0.24 6.52 27.27
C LEU A 235 1.06 5.75 27.00
N GLU A 236 1.34 5.39 25.75
CA GLU A 236 2.59 4.77 25.32
C GLU A 236 3.77 5.68 25.67
N ASP A 237 3.68 6.96 25.31
CA ASP A 237 4.68 7.95 25.67
C ASP A 237 4.84 8.02 27.20
N ILE A 238 3.77 8.07 28.01
CA ILE A 238 3.90 8.12 29.47
C ILE A 238 4.57 6.86 30.04
N ILE A 239 4.20 5.67 29.55
CA ILE A 239 4.71 4.38 30.05
C ILE A 239 6.17 4.16 29.66
N PHE A 240 6.56 4.55 28.44
CA PHE A 240 7.90 4.29 27.89
C PHE A 240 8.85 5.50 27.93
N SER A 241 8.37 6.71 28.26
CA SER A 241 9.21 7.92 28.37
C SER A 241 10.02 8.02 29.68
N GLU A 242 10.00 7.00 30.53
CA GLU A 242 10.83 6.93 31.74
C GLU A 242 12.35 6.80 31.51
N LYS A 243 12.86 7.18 30.32
CA LYS A 243 14.31 7.27 30.06
C LYS A 243 14.81 8.59 29.47
N ASN A 244 13.97 9.58 29.19
CA ASN A 244 14.46 10.88 28.71
C ASN A 244 13.59 12.05 29.19
N LYS A 245 13.78 12.46 30.45
CA LYS A 245 13.74 13.87 30.93
C LYS A 245 13.89 13.97 32.45
N PHE A 246 15.12 13.93 32.94
CA PHE A 246 15.57 14.84 33.99
C PHE A 246 16.98 15.29 33.66
N THR A 247 17.09 16.02 32.55
CA THR A 247 18.29 16.82 32.29
C THR A 247 17.83 18.19 31.84
N VAL A 248 18.43 19.20 32.47
CA VAL A 248 18.60 20.59 32.00
C VAL A 248 17.70 21.66 32.63
N GLN A 249 18.20 22.22 33.73
CA GLN A 249 18.63 23.64 33.82
C GLN A 249 17.62 24.81 33.73
N ASP A 250 16.31 24.61 33.68
CA ASP A 250 15.35 25.75 33.59
C ASP A 250 14.83 26.35 34.92
N ILE A 251 15.36 25.94 36.09
CA ILE A 251 14.88 26.47 37.39
C ILE A 251 15.68 27.70 37.89
N ASN A 252 16.81 28.07 37.26
CA ASN A 252 17.68 29.16 37.74
C ASN A 252 17.65 30.46 36.92
N LYS A 253 16.57 30.75 36.17
CA LYS A 253 16.39 32.05 35.48
C LYS A 253 15.17 32.87 35.92
N ILE A 254 14.69 32.63 37.15
CA ILE A 254 13.80 33.57 37.84
C ILE A 254 14.43 33.92 39.19
N LYS A 255 15.44 34.79 39.14
CA LYS A 255 15.79 35.76 40.18
C LYS A 255 16.32 37.00 39.48
#